data_AF-T5A6H4-F1
#
_entry.id   AF-T5A6H4-F1
#
_cell.length_a   1.000
_cell.length_b   1.000
_cell.length_c   1.000
_cell.angle_alpha   90.00
_cell.angle_beta   90.00
_cell.angle_gamma   90.00
#
_symmetry.space_group_name_H-M   'P 1'
#
loop_
_entity.id
_entity.type
_entity.pdbx_description
1 polymer ?
#
loop_
_entity_poly.entity_id
_entity_poly.type
_entity_poly.pdbx_seq_one_letter_code
_entity_poly.pdbx_strand_id
1 'polypeptide(L)'
;MNVDSIPDFLAEQRNQAPEELQPLFLDFENFWERKLWHQLTDALVQFFNHADSARQRLCFYKVFILKFADKINQLKLVDLALKAATQCKDDQERLAFLQSVVKKVDKENSQDALVFVSVAVARVKLNLNELEDARKDLDAAERILDSFDSVETIVHAAFYDANASYYQAWPDPTPPPFPSFRVPV
;
A
#
# COMPACT_ATOMS: atom_id res chain seq x y z
N MET A 1 -1.52 -26.33 12.81
CA MET A 1 -2.59 -25.79 13.67
C MET A 1 -3.44 -24.89 12.77
N ASN A 2 -4.73 -25.21 12.64
CA ASN A 2 -5.65 -24.52 11.74
C ASN A 2 -5.97 -23.13 12.29
N VAL A 3 -5.47 -22.08 11.65
CA VAL A 3 -5.92 -20.69 11.87
C VAL A 3 -7.29 -20.52 11.20
N ASP A 4 -8.30 -21.24 11.71
CA ASP A 4 -9.66 -21.22 11.15
C ASP A 4 -10.54 -20.14 11.82
N SER A 5 -10.09 -19.58 12.94
CA SER A 5 -10.80 -18.50 13.63
C SER A 5 -9.95 -17.24 13.65
N ILE A 6 -10.26 -16.31 12.75
CA ILE A 6 -9.82 -14.91 12.80
C ILE A 6 -9.82 -14.31 14.23
N PRO A 7 -10.81 -14.57 15.11
CA PRO A 7 -10.74 -14.11 16.50
C PRO A 7 -9.57 -14.70 17.31
N ASP A 8 -9.14 -15.94 17.05
CA ASP A 8 -7.97 -16.54 17.69
C ASP A 8 -6.67 -15.84 17.27
N PHE A 9 -6.56 -15.50 15.98
CA PHE A 9 -5.46 -14.67 15.47
C PHE A 9 -5.44 -13.28 16.11
N LEU A 10 -6.60 -12.61 16.22
CA LEU A 10 -6.71 -11.30 16.87
C LEU A 10 -6.30 -11.39 18.34
N ALA A 11 -6.71 -12.45 19.04
CA ALA A 11 -6.33 -12.69 20.44
C ALA A 11 -4.83 -12.92 20.60
N GLU A 12 -4.19 -13.70 19.71
CA GLU A 12 -2.73 -13.90 19.74
C GLU A 12 -1.98 -12.60 19.49
N GLN A 13 -2.41 -11.83 18.49
CA GLN A 13 -1.79 -10.54 18.18
C GLN A 13 -2.00 -9.51 19.29
N ARG A 14 -3.16 -9.52 19.97
CA ARG A 14 -3.43 -8.69 21.15
C ARG A 14 -2.45 -8.97 22.28
N ASN A 15 -2.11 -10.23 22.53
CA ASN A 15 -1.13 -10.60 23.56
C ASN A 15 0.30 -10.15 23.21
N GLN A 16 0.61 -10.06 21.92
CA GLN A 16 1.90 -9.56 21.45
C GLN A 16 1.96 -8.02 21.34
N ALA A 17 0.81 -7.35 21.38
CA ALA A 17 0.71 -5.91 21.26
C ALA A 17 0.82 -5.22 22.63
N PRO A 18 1.35 -3.97 22.68
CA PRO A 18 1.39 -3.18 23.90
C PRO A 18 -0.03 -2.86 24.43
N GLU A 19 -0.12 -2.63 25.74
CA GLU A 19 -1.39 -2.38 26.45
C GLU A 19 -2.24 -1.26 25.83
N GLU A 20 -1.61 -0.25 25.22
CA GLU A 20 -2.31 0.85 24.54
C GLU A 20 -3.06 0.43 23.27
N LEU A 21 -2.59 -0.62 22.58
CA LEU A 21 -3.23 -1.11 21.35
C LEU A 21 -4.24 -2.21 21.65
N GLN A 22 -4.20 -2.84 22.82
CA GLN A 22 -5.18 -3.86 23.23
C GLN A 22 -6.65 -3.45 23.05
N PRO A 23 -7.10 -2.22 23.40
CA PRO A 23 -8.48 -1.81 23.14
C PRO A 23 -8.86 -1.86 21.65
N LEU A 24 -7.95 -1.51 20.74
CA LEU A 24 -8.20 -1.57 19.29
C LEU A 24 -8.47 -3.00 18.82
N PHE A 25 -7.85 -4.02 19.45
CA PHE A 25 -8.13 -5.42 19.11
C PHE A 25 -9.54 -5.83 19.48
N LEU A 26 -10.07 -5.37 20.62
CA LEU A 26 -11.47 -5.61 20.99
C LEU A 26 -12.43 -4.97 19.98
N ASP A 27 -12.12 -3.77 19.52
CA ASP A 27 -12.85 -3.12 18.43
C ASP A 27 -12.76 -3.92 17.12
N PHE A 28 -11.59 -4.46 16.76
CA PHE A 28 -11.44 -5.32 15.58
C PHE A 28 -12.32 -6.56 15.65
N GLU A 29 -12.37 -7.23 16.81
CA GLU A 29 -13.24 -8.39 17.03
C GLU A 29 -14.71 -7.99 16.86
N ASN A 30 -15.14 -6.88 17.48
CA ASN A 30 -16.51 -6.38 17.37
C ASN A 30 -16.89 -6.04 15.92
N PHE A 31 -16.03 -5.28 15.21
CA PHE A 31 -16.27 -4.91 13.82
C PHE A 31 -16.23 -6.13 12.90
N TRP A 32 -15.39 -7.12 13.17
CA TRP A 32 -15.35 -8.37 12.43
C TRP A 32 -16.63 -9.18 12.60
N GLU A 33 -17.09 -9.41 13.84
CA GLU A 33 -18.33 -10.13 14.12
C GLU A 33 -19.55 -9.46 13.49
N ARG A 34 -19.60 -8.12 13.56
CA ARG A 34 -20.66 -7.30 12.97
C ARG A 34 -20.49 -7.07 11.47
N LYS A 35 -19.41 -7.56 10.86
CA LYS A 35 -19.05 -7.39 9.44
C LYS A 35 -18.98 -5.92 9.00
N LEU A 36 -18.52 -5.05 9.89
CA LEU A 36 -18.35 -3.62 9.68
C LEU A 36 -16.99 -3.33 9.02
N TRP A 37 -16.85 -3.68 7.74
CA TRP A 37 -15.57 -3.59 7.02
C TRP A 37 -14.97 -2.17 6.96
N HIS A 38 -15.82 -1.15 6.83
CA HIS A 38 -15.37 0.25 6.76
C HIS A 38 -14.78 0.72 8.10
N GLN A 39 -15.48 0.45 9.21
CA GLN A 39 -15.02 0.80 10.56
C GLN A 39 -13.76 -0.01 10.92
N LEU A 40 -13.75 -1.29 10.55
CA LEU A 40 -12.59 -2.16 10.73
C LEU A 40 -11.36 -1.61 10.02
N THR A 41 -11.51 -1.16 8.77
CA THR A 41 -10.41 -0.56 8.00
C THR A 41 -9.93 0.75 8.64
N ASP A 42 -10.84 1.57 9.16
CA ASP A 42 -10.47 2.83 9.82
C ASP A 42 -9.67 2.59 11.10
N ALA A 43 -10.15 1.68 11.95
CA ALA A 43 -9.45 1.27 13.15
C ALA A 43 -8.08 0.63 12.82
N LEU A 44 -7.99 -0.14 11.73
CA LEU A 44 -6.72 -0.66 11.24
C LEU A 44 -5.77 0.45 10.78
N VAL A 45 -6.26 1.49 10.09
CA VAL A 45 -5.44 2.63 9.70
C VAL A 45 -4.88 3.33 10.94
N GLN A 46 -5.69 3.50 11.99
CA GLN A 46 -5.23 4.05 13.27
C GLN A 46 -4.14 3.16 13.88
N PHE A 47 -4.36 1.86 13.96
CA PHE A 47 -3.36 0.89 14.42
C PHE A 47 -2.06 0.96 13.60
N PHE A 48 -2.15 1.02 12.28
CA PHE A 48 -1.00 1.13 11.38
C PHE A 48 -0.27 2.49 11.48
N ASN A 49 -0.87 3.52 12.07
CA ASN A 49 -0.19 4.79 12.33
C ASN A 49 0.65 4.75 13.62
N HIS A 50 0.34 3.85 14.58
CA HIS A 50 1.13 3.70 15.80
C HIS A 50 2.47 3.00 15.55
N ALA A 51 3.60 3.55 16.00
CA ALA A 51 4.93 3.00 15.73
C ALA A 51 5.11 1.55 16.23
N ASP A 52 4.50 1.18 17.36
CA ASP A 52 4.62 -0.15 17.97
C ASP A 52 3.95 -1.28 17.18
N SER A 53 2.99 -0.95 16.29
CA SER A 53 2.32 -1.97 15.47
C SER A 53 3.20 -2.51 14.33
N ALA A 54 4.33 -1.84 14.05
CA ALA A 54 5.27 -2.14 12.98
C ALA A 54 5.50 -3.64 12.71
N ARG A 55 5.78 -4.42 13.77
CA ARG A 55 6.13 -5.84 13.65
C ARG A 55 4.97 -6.74 13.24
N GLN A 56 3.74 -6.32 13.53
CA GLN A 56 2.53 -7.11 13.34
C GLN A 56 1.78 -6.77 12.05
N ARG A 57 1.98 -5.57 11.50
CA ARG A 57 1.31 -5.06 10.28
C ARG A 57 1.36 -6.02 9.11
N LEU A 58 2.52 -6.62 8.84
CA LEU A 58 2.73 -7.51 7.70
C LEU A 58 1.94 -8.82 7.85
N CYS A 59 1.93 -9.39 9.05
CA CYS A 59 1.15 -10.59 9.35
C CYS A 59 -0.36 -10.30 9.27
N PHE A 60 -0.79 -9.19 9.87
CA PHE A 60 -2.16 -8.69 9.78
C PHE A 60 -2.62 -8.53 8.34
N TYR A 61 -1.78 -7.95 7.49
CA TYR A 61 -2.15 -7.74 6.10
C TYR A 61 -2.38 -9.08 5.39
N LYS A 62 -1.42 -10.01 5.50
CA LYS A 62 -1.48 -11.30 4.80
C LYS A 62 -2.59 -12.22 5.31
N VAL A 63 -2.87 -12.23 6.62
CA VAL A 63 -3.83 -13.17 7.23
C VAL A 63 -5.23 -12.58 7.36
N PHE A 64 -5.32 -11.32 7.79
CA PHE A 64 -6.58 -10.66 8.14
C PHE A 64 -7.10 -9.79 6.99
N ILE A 65 -6.33 -8.79 6.53
CA ILE A 65 -6.79 -7.81 5.51
C ILE A 65 -7.15 -8.50 4.19
N LEU A 66 -6.37 -9.51 3.77
CA LEU A 66 -6.66 -10.26 2.54
C LEU A 66 -8.01 -10.99 2.53
N LYS A 67 -8.63 -11.26 3.69
CA LYS A 67 -9.93 -11.94 3.79
C LYS A 67 -11.09 -11.04 3.37
N PHE A 68 -10.99 -9.74 3.63
CA PHE A 68 -12.05 -8.76 3.34
C PHE A 68 -11.61 -7.67 2.37
N ALA A 69 -10.44 -7.83 1.74
CA ALA A 69 -9.91 -6.97 0.69
C ALA A 69 -10.92 -6.61 -0.42
N ASP A 70 -11.80 -7.56 -0.77
CA ASP A 70 -12.82 -7.38 -1.81
C ASP A 70 -14.00 -6.50 -1.35
N LYS A 71 -14.19 -6.33 -0.03
CA LYS A 71 -15.32 -5.62 0.57
C LYS A 71 -15.01 -4.17 0.96
N ILE A 72 -13.76 -3.74 0.83
CA ILE A 72 -13.29 -2.41 1.24
C ILE A 72 -12.79 -1.60 0.05
N ASN A 73 -12.60 -0.29 0.28
CA ASN A 73 -12.01 0.60 -0.71
C ASN A 73 -10.57 0.14 -1.02
N GLN A 74 -10.28 -0.09 -2.31
CA GLN A 74 -8.98 -0.56 -2.77
C GLN A 74 -7.86 0.45 -2.47
N LEU A 75 -8.15 1.76 -2.47
CA LEU A 75 -7.16 2.79 -2.15
C LEU A 75 -6.70 2.68 -0.69
N LYS A 76 -7.64 2.52 0.25
CA LYS A 76 -7.31 2.27 1.67
C LYS A 76 -6.54 0.95 1.85
N LEU A 77 -6.90 -0.09 1.07
CA LEU A 77 -6.19 -1.35 1.09
C LEU A 77 -4.73 -1.19 0.63
N VAL A 78 -4.50 -0.42 -0.44
CA VAL A 78 -3.14 -0.14 -0.91
C VAL A 78 -2.37 0.70 0.12
N ASP A 79 -2.97 1.73 0.73
CA ASP A 79 -2.30 2.50 1.81
C ASP A 79 -1.81 1.58 2.95
N LEU A 80 -2.67 0.68 3.42
CA LEU A 80 -2.30 -0.31 4.43
C LEU A 80 -1.21 -1.25 3.93
N ALA A 81 -1.25 -1.66 2.65
CA ALA A 81 -0.23 -2.49 2.04
C ALA A 81 1.13 -1.78 2.01
N LEU A 82 1.17 -0.50 1.62
CA LEU A 82 2.40 0.29 1.60
C LEU A 82 3.00 0.43 3.01
N LYS A 83 2.15 0.68 4.01
CA LYS A 83 2.57 0.74 5.42
C LYS A 83 3.01 -0.60 6.00
N ALA A 84 2.50 -1.73 5.48
CA ALA A 84 3.01 -3.06 5.79
C ALA A 84 4.35 -3.33 5.06
N ALA A 85 4.47 -2.88 3.82
CA ALA A 85 5.64 -3.08 2.98
C ALA A 85 6.88 -2.36 3.53
N THR A 86 6.74 -1.22 4.22
CA THR A 86 7.86 -0.56 4.91
C THR A 86 8.48 -1.40 6.03
N GLN A 87 7.79 -2.44 6.49
CA GLN A 87 8.26 -3.37 7.53
C GLN A 87 8.99 -4.58 6.94
N CYS A 88 8.96 -4.76 5.62
CA CYS A 88 9.81 -5.74 4.94
C CYS A 88 11.28 -5.33 5.10
N LYS A 89 12.09 -6.24 5.64
CA LYS A 89 13.54 -6.04 5.77
C LYS A 89 14.27 -6.01 4.42
N ASP A 90 13.70 -6.67 3.42
CA ASP A 90 14.32 -6.85 2.10
C ASP A 90 13.50 -6.15 1.02
N ASP A 91 14.17 -5.39 0.15
CA ASP A 91 13.53 -4.69 -0.96
C ASP A 91 12.94 -5.67 -1.99
N GLN A 92 13.52 -6.86 -2.20
CA GLN A 92 12.96 -7.86 -3.11
C GLN A 92 11.69 -8.50 -2.53
N GLU A 93 11.67 -8.80 -1.23
CA GLU A 93 10.45 -9.30 -0.56
C GLU A 93 9.33 -8.25 -0.63
N ARG A 94 9.68 -6.98 -0.42
CA ARG A 94 8.77 -5.84 -0.53
C ARG A 94 8.18 -5.75 -1.93
N LEU A 95 9.01 -5.88 -2.96
CA LEU A 95 8.59 -5.86 -4.35
C LEU A 95 7.62 -7.00 -4.67
N ALA A 96 7.95 -8.23 -4.27
CA ALA A 96 7.08 -9.40 -4.48
C ALA A 96 5.73 -9.25 -3.77
N PHE A 97 5.74 -8.68 -2.57
CA PHE A 97 4.53 -8.37 -1.83
C PHE A 97 3.67 -7.32 -2.55
N LEU A 98 4.25 -6.19 -2.96
CA LEU A 98 3.54 -5.14 -3.68
C LEU A 98 2.99 -5.63 -5.02
N GLN A 99 3.74 -6.44 -5.78
CA GLN A 99 3.24 -7.07 -7.01
C GLN A 99 2.03 -7.99 -6.78
N SER A 100 1.99 -8.68 -5.64
CA SER A 100 0.83 -9.48 -5.26
C SER A 100 -0.39 -8.61 -4.97
N VAL A 101 -0.17 -7.40 -4.43
CA VAL A 101 -1.22 -6.41 -4.20
C VAL A 101 -1.69 -5.79 -5.51
N VAL A 102 -0.78 -5.44 -6.43
CA VAL A 102 -1.09 -4.98 -7.81
C VAL A 102 -2.08 -5.93 -8.46
N LYS A 103 -1.75 -7.23 -8.52
CA LYS A 103 -2.64 -8.25 -9.11
C LYS A 103 -4.00 -8.38 -8.44
N LYS A 104 -4.12 -7.97 -7.18
CA LYS A 104 -5.38 -8.02 -6.41
C LYS A 104 -6.24 -6.79 -6.66
N VAL A 105 -5.61 -5.63 -6.85
CA VAL A 105 -6.26 -4.34 -7.09
C VAL A 105 -6.41 -4.00 -8.57
N ASP A 106 -5.85 -4.83 -9.46
CA ASP A 106 -6.01 -4.81 -10.92
C ASP A 106 -7.46 -5.13 -11.31
N LYS A 107 -8.36 -4.19 -10.99
CA LYS A 107 -9.76 -4.19 -11.35
C LYS A 107 -10.05 -2.89 -12.09
N GLU A 108 -10.88 -2.99 -13.12
CA GLU A 108 -11.25 -1.87 -14.01
C GLU A 108 -11.77 -0.63 -13.25
N ASN A 109 -12.33 -0.83 -12.06
CA ASN A 109 -12.91 0.22 -11.21
C ASN A 109 -11.97 0.70 -10.08
N SER A 110 -10.67 0.39 -10.13
CA SER A 110 -9.72 0.69 -9.06
C SER A 110 -8.36 1.12 -9.60
N GLN A 111 -8.38 1.86 -10.71
CA GLN A 111 -7.16 2.31 -11.38
C GLN A 111 -6.36 3.30 -10.52
N ASP A 112 -6.98 4.15 -9.68
CA ASP A 112 -6.25 4.99 -8.72
C ASP A 112 -5.39 4.17 -7.76
N ALA A 113 -5.96 3.09 -7.23
CA ALA A 113 -5.25 2.17 -6.33
C ALA A 113 -4.14 1.44 -7.08
N LEU A 114 -4.38 1.05 -8.34
CA LEU A 114 -3.40 0.42 -9.22
C LEU A 114 -2.21 1.35 -9.49
N VAL A 115 -2.46 2.63 -9.78
CA VAL A 115 -1.43 3.65 -9.98
C VAL A 115 -0.64 3.84 -8.70
N PHE A 116 -1.33 3.97 -7.56
CA PHE A 116 -0.68 4.19 -6.27
C PHE A 116 0.28 3.05 -5.87
N VAL A 117 -0.14 1.78 -6.07
CA VAL A 117 0.74 0.64 -5.82
C VAL A 117 1.86 0.52 -6.86
N SER A 118 1.60 0.84 -8.13
CA SER A 118 2.62 0.81 -9.20
C SER A 118 3.73 1.83 -8.96
N VAL A 119 3.38 3.04 -8.52
CA VAL A 119 4.34 4.07 -8.11
C VAL A 119 5.20 3.59 -6.95
N ALA A 120 4.60 2.92 -5.97
CA ALA A 120 5.37 2.36 -4.86
C ALA A 120 6.28 1.21 -5.30
N VAL A 121 5.85 0.35 -6.22
CA VAL A 121 6.70 -0.70 -6.82
C VAL A 121 7.89 -0.06 -7.53
N ALA A 122 7.65 0.97 -8.35
CA ALA A 122 8.71 1.71 -9.03
C ALA A 122 9.72 2.25 -8.02
N ARG A 123 9.26 2.84 -6.92
CA ARG A 123 10.14 3.35 -5.85
C ARG A 123 11.02 2.27 -5.22
N VAL A 124 10.49 1.06 -5.01
CA VAL A 124 11.29 -0.07 -4.52
C VAL A 124 12.30 -0.52 -5.57
N LYS A 125 11.92 -0.56 -6.85
CA LYS A 125 12.85 -0.83 -7.96
C LYS A 125 13.98 0.19 -8.05
N LEU A 126 13.71 1.47 -7.75
CA LEU A 126 14.76 2.50 -7.66
C LEU A 126 15.78 2.20 -6.57
N ASN A 127 15.34 1.74 -5.41
CA ASN A 127 16.26 1.31 -4.35
C ASN A 127 17.09 0.09 -4.76
N LEU A 128 16.52 -0.81 -5.57
CA LEU A 128 17.21 -1.98 -6.14
C LEU A 128 18.11 -1.62 -7.33
N ASN A 129 18.27 -0.33 -7.65
CA ASN A 129 19.04 0.16 -8.79
C ASN A 129 18.49 -0.26 -10.17
N GLU A 130 17.21 -0.67 -10.24
CA GLU A 130 16.49 -1.03 -11.46
C GLU A 130 15.80 0.21 -12.08
N LEU A 131 16.61 1.18 -12.51
CA LEU A 131 16.13 2.46 -13.04
C LEU A 131 15.25 2.29 -14.30
N GLU A 132 15.62 1.42 -15.22
CA GLU A 132 14.89 1.23 -16.48
C GLU A 132 13.46 0.72 -16.25
N ASP A 133 13.32 -0.25 -15.34
CA ASP A 133 12.04 -0.89 -15.08
C ASP A 133 11.14 0.04 -14.25
N ALA A 134 11.72 0.74 -13.27
CA ALA A 134 11.01 1.78 -12.53
C ALA A 134 10.50 2.92 -13.43
N ARG A 135 11.26 3.31 -14.47
CA ARG A 135 10.81 4.34 -15.43
C ARG A 135 9.61 3.87 -16.24
N LYS A 136 9.60 2.61 -16.67
CA LYS A 136 8.45 2.03 -17.40
C LYS A 136 7.20 2.00 -16.54
N ASP A 137 7.33 1.62 -15.27
CA ASP A 137 6.20 1.63 -14.33
C ASP A 137 5.69 3.05 -14.08
N LEU A 138 6.58 4.04 -13.96
CA LEU A 138 6.19 5.45 -13.79
C LEU A 138 5.50 6.01 -15.04
N ASP A 139 6.00 5.72 -16.25
CA ASP A 139 5.36 6.16 -17.50
C ASP A 139 3.96 5.53 -17.67
N ALA A 140 3.83 4.24 -17.32
CA ALA A 140 2.53 3.56 -17.34
C ALA A 140 1.56 4.17 -16.32
N ALA A 141 2.04 4.44 -15.09
CA ALA A 141 1.28 5.11 -14.05
C ALA A 141 0.81 6.52 -14.50
N GLU A 142 1.67 7.28 -15.17
CA GLU A 142 1.35 8.61 -15.70
C GLU A 142 0.21 8.58 -16.72
N ARG A 143 0.29 7.68 -17.71
CA ARG A 143 -0.76 7.56 -18.74
C ARG A 143 -2.11 7.20 -18.16
N ILE A 144 -2.13 6.36 -17.15
CA ILE A 144 -3.35 6.01 -16.44
C ILE A 144 -3.85 7.25 -15.70
N LEU A 145 -2.98 7.93 -14.95
CA LEU A 145 -3.30 9.13 -14.17
C LEU A 145 -3.87 10.27 -15.03
N ASP A 146 -3.31 10.53 -16.22
CA ASP A 146 -3.77 11.55 -17.17
C ASP A 146 -5.15 11.23 -17.78
N SER A 147 -5.52 9.95 -17.82
CA SER A 147 -6.84 9.52 -18.30
C SER A 147 -7.97 9.75 -17.30
N PHE A 148 -7.67 10.07 -16.04
CA PHE A 148 -8.67 10.27 -14.98
C PHE A 148 -8.87 11.75 -14.65
N ASP A 149 -10.13 12.18 -14.68
CA ASP A 149 -10.55 13.57 -14.38
C ASP A 149 -10.50 13.89 -12.87
N SER A 150 -10.57 12.86 -12.01
CA SER A 150 -10.60 13.02 -10.55
C SER A 150 -9.79 11.91 -9.89
N VAL A 151 -8.53 12.23 -9.56
CA VAL A 151 -7.64 11.35 -8.81
C VAL A 151 -7.39 11.96 -7.43
N GLU A 152 -7.25 11.11 -6.41
CA GLU A 152 -6.91 11.59 -5.07
C GLU A 152 -5.51 12.25 -5.03
N THR A 153 -5.41 13.40 -4.34
CA THR A 153 -4.18 14.18 -4.21
C THR A 153 -3.00 13.36 -3.67
N ILE A 154 -3.27 12.35 -2.83
CA ILE A 154 -2.25 11.45 -2.28
C ILE A 154 -1.55 10.64 -3.38
N VAL A 155 -2.26 10.24 -4.44
CA VAL A 155 -1.70 9.47 -5.56
C VAL A 155 -0.79 10.36 -6.40
N HIS A 156 -1.23 11.58 -6.71
CA HIS A 156 -0.38 12.58 -7.37
C HIS A 156 0.88 12.88 -6.56
N ALA A 157 0.75 13.14 -5.25
CA ALA A 157 1.88 13.43 -4.39
C ALA A 157 2.91 12.29 -4.38
N ALA A 158 2.46 11.03 -4.25
CA ALA A 158 3.35 9.87 -4.31
C ALA A 158 4.01 9.71 -5.68
N PHE A 159 3.28 9.96 -6.76
CA PHE A 159 3.80 9.92 -8.13
C PHE A 159 4.93 10.94 -8.34
N TYR A 160 4.72 12.19 -7.93
CA TYR A 160 5.73 13.24 -8.02
C TYR A 160 6.95 12.95 -7.12
N ASP A 161 6.73 12.42 -5.91
CA ASP A 161 7.82 12.02 -5.00
C ASP A 161 8.69 10.89 -5.59
N ALA A 162 8.06 9.88 -6.20
CA ALA A 162 8.79 8.80 -6.86
C ALA A 162 9.55 9.27 -8.10
N ASN A 163 8.93 10.15 -8.92
CA ASN A 163 9.61 10.79 -10.03
C ASN A 163 10.81 11.61 -9.53
N ALA A 164 10.63 12.48 -8.53
CA ALA A 164 11.73 13.25 -7.97
C ALA A 164 12.89 12.35 -7.50
N SER A 165 12.58 11.24 -6.83
CA SER A 165 13.56 10.23 -6.42
C SER A 165 14.29 9.60 -7.62
N TYR A 166 13.57 9.33 -8.71
CA TYR A 166 14.15 8.86 -9.98
C TYR A 166 15.17 9.86 -10.54
N TYR A 167 14.78 11.13 -10.66
CA TYR A 167 15.65 12.19 -11.19
C TYR A 167 16.87 12.44 -10.30
N GLN A 168 16.76 12.24 -8.99
CA GLN A 168 17.89 12.33 -8.07
C GLN A 168 18.86 11.15 -8.21
N ALA A 169 18.34 9.94 -8.45
CA ALA A 169 19.15 8.75 -8.66
C ALA A 169 19.74 8.66 -10.08
N TRP A 170 19.25 9.47 -11.02
CA TRP A 170 19.70 9.50 -12.41
C TRP A 170 21.17 9.97 -12.50
N PRO A 171 22.11 9.11 -12.89
CA PRO A 171 23.54 9.42 -12.85
C PRO A 171 24.04 10.19 -14.08
N ASP A 172 23.20 10.38 -15.10
CA ASP A 172 23.62 10.98 -16.38
C ASP A 172 23.32 12.49 -16.42
N PRO A 173 24.26 13.34 -16.92
CA PRO A 173 24.05 14.79 -17.00
C PRO A 173 23.01 15.20 -18.06
N THR A 174 22.52 14.28 -18.88
CA THR A 174 21.40 14.55 -19.80
C THR A 174 20.07 14.41 -19.07
N PRO A 175 19.18 15.41 -19.16
CA PRO A 175 17.87 15.30 -18.55
C PRO A 175 17.10 14.17 -19.24
N PRO A 176 16.51 13.22 -18.49
CA PRO A 176 15.63 12.23 -19.11
C PRO A 176 14.41 12.96 -19.69
N PRO A 177 13.74 12.40 -20.72
CA PRO A 177 12.63 13.07 -21.37
C PRO A 177 11.61 13.51 -20.33
N PHE A 178 11.33 14.82 -20.30
CA PHE A 178 10.32 15.37 -19.42
C PHE A 178 9.00 14.64 -19.68
N PRO A 179 8.31 14.18 -18.62
CA PRO A 179 6.92 13.77 -18.80
C PRO A 179 6.18 14.95 -19.40
N SER A 180 5.39 14.71 -20.45
CA SER A 180 4.63 15.73 -21.15
C SER A 180 3.45 16.16 -20.29
N PHE A 181 3.72 16.83 -19.17
CA PHE A 181 2.68 17.37 -18.30
C PHE A 181 2.05 18.59 -18.95
N ARG A 182 0.84 18.41 -19.45
CA ARG A 182 -0.10 19.50 -19.65
C ARG A 182 -0.67 19.83 -18.27
N VAL A 183 -0.10 20.84 -17.62
CA VAL A 183 -0.70 21.43 -16.41
C VAL A 183 -2.13 21.88 -16.75
N PRO A 184 -3.18 21.35 -16.10
CA PRO A 184 -4.49 21.97 -16.16
C PRO A 184 -4.40 23.30 -15.41
N VAL A 185 -4.67 24.38 -16.16
CA VAL A 185 -4.78 25.77 -15.68
C VAL A 185 -6.08 25.97 -14.90
#